data_AF-A0A1U8NRR0-F1
#
_entry.id   AF-A0A1U8NRR0-F1
#
_cell.length_a   1.000
_cell.length_b   1.000
_cell.length_c   1.000
_cell.angle_alpha   90.00
_cell.angle_beta   90.00
_cell.angle_gamma   90.00
#
_symmetry.space_group_name_H-M   'P 1'
#
loop_
_entity.id
_entity.type
_entity.pdbx_description
1 polymer ?
#
loop_
_entity_poly.entity_id
_entity_poly.type
_entity_poly.pdbx_seq_one_letter_code
_entity_poly.pdbx_strand_id
1 'polypeptide(L)'
;MGGFKFFNTTGELYGDFLALPPCRVHRKAYEFSKKMPAVLQVNLLQQWHLHSHILQNGCLDLHDIALYFFPVDMERSQRNYNKLLQLMGMENSVMISYIDDLELLIFTSEQLHADSWGVFTGSNKEFFGGVFRRVKEHQKLPSLVSCTQDAGEADDMVSGKMVGISNMALSK
;
A
#
# COMPACT_ATOMS: atom_id res chain seq x y z
N MET A 1 -6.00 -3.26 22.88
CA MET A 1 -4.88 -2.63 22.16
C MET A 1 -4.29 -3.63 21.21
N GLY A 2 -3.78 -3.17 20.07
CA GLY A 2 -3.26 -4.00 19.00
C GLY A 2 -2.00 -3.44 18.37
N GLY A 3 -1.61 -3.98 17.22
CA GLY A 3 -0.45 -3.49 16.48
C GLY A 3 -0.32 -4.06 15.07
N PHE A 4 0.72 -3.60 14.39
CA PHE A 4 1.06 -4.00 13.03
C PHE A 4 2.39 -4.73 12.99
N LYS A 5 2.46 -5.80 12.20
CA LYS A 5 3.68 -6.55 11.96
C LYS A 5 3.86 -6.76 10.46
N PHE A 6 5.01 -6.39 9.91
CA PHE A 6 5.28 -6.61 8.50
C PHE A 6 5.64 -8.07 8.22
N PHE A 7 5.18 -8.62 7.08
CA PHE A 7 5.47 -10.01 6.71
C PHE A 7 6.96 -10.29 6.51
N ASN A 8 7.73 -9.28 6.10
CA ASN A 8 9.15 -9.43 5.72
C ASN A 8 10.14 -8.94 6.80
N THR A 9 9.68 -8.56 7.99
CA THR A 9 10.57 -8.11 9.08
C THR A 9 10.57 -9.10 10.24
N THR A 10 11.77 -9.55 10.60
CA THR A 10 11.95 -10.45 11.75
C THR A 10 11.79 -9.66 13.05
N GLY A 11 10.56 -9.58 13.55
CA GLY A 11 10.29 -9.25 14.95
C GLY A 11 9.95 -7.80 15.30
N GLU A 12 9.93 -6.85 14.35
CA GLU A 12 9.49 -5.48 14.65
C GLU A 12 7.95 -5.41 14.68
N LEU A 13 7.40 -5.33 15.89
CA LEU A 13 5.99 -5.07 16.15
C LEU A 13 5.79 -3.57 16.40
N TYR A 14 4.98 -2.94 15.55
CA TYR A 14 4.47 -1.59 15.77
C TYR A 14 3.21 -1.71 16.64
N GLY A 15 3.43 -1.77 17.94
CA GLY A 15 2.38 -2.04 18.92
C GLY A 15 1.75 -0.79 19.52
N ASP A 16 0.76 -1.06 20.36
CA ASP A 16 0.07 -0.12 21.24
C ASP A 16 -0.87 0.86 20.52
N PHE A 17 -1.62 0.33 19.55
CA PHE A 17 -2.66 1.08 18.83
C PHE A 17 -4.06 0.75 19.35
N LEU A 18 -4.92 1.77 19.33
CA LEU A 18 -6.38 1.62 19.44
C LEU A 18 -6.98 1.60 18.04
N ALA A 19 -7.94 0.72 17.81
CA ALA A 19 -8.75 0.70 16.60
C ALA A 19 -10.19 1.01 16.99
N LEU A 20 -10.72 2.15 16.51
CA LEU A 20 -12.02 2.68 16.92
C LEU A 20 -12.91 2.87 15.69
N PRO A 21 -14.13 2.30 15.65
CA PRO A 21 -15.06 2.61 14.58
C PRO A 21 -15.59 4.05 14.69
N PRO A 22 -15.95 4.70 13.57
CA PRO A 22 -16.71 5.95 13.61
C PRO A 22 -18.06 5.78 14.32
N CYS A 23 -18.68 6.91 14.73
CA CYS A 23 -19.99 6.91 15.38
C CYS A 23 -21.10 6.28 14.52
N ARG A 24 -20.97 6.40 13.20
CA ARG A 24 -21.79 5.75 12.19
C ARG A 24 -20.89 4.99 11.27
N VAL A 25 -21.02 3.67 11.27
CA VAL A 25 -20.26 2.77 10.41
C VAL A 25 -21.22 1.73 9.83
N HIS A 26 -20.94 1.28 8.61
CA HIS A 26 -21.75 0.26 7.97
C HIS A 26 -21.73 -1.03 8.81
N ARG A 27 -22.91 -1.66 9.03
CA ARG A 27 -23.06 -2.85 9.90
C ARG A 27 -22.06 -3.95 9.58
N LYS A 28 -21.82 -4.25 8.29
CA LYS A 28 -20.85 -5.28 7.89
C LYS A 28 -19.43 -4.94 8.33
N ALA A 29 -19.00 -3.68 8.18
CA ALA A 29 -17.67 -3.24 8.57
C ALA A 29 -17.48 -3.33 10.10
N TYR A 30 -18.52 -3.02 10.88
CA TYR A 30 -18.50 -3.21 12.33
C TYR A 30 -18.42 -4.69 12.74
N GLU A 31 -19.16 -5.58 12.07
CA GLU A 31 -19.04 -7.02 12.34
C GLU A 31 -17.68 -7.59 11.94
N PHE A 32 -17.04 -7.04 10.91
CA PHE A 32 -15.68 -7.41 10.52
C PHE A 32 -14.63 -6.91 11.52
N SER A 33 -14.78 -5.68 12.04
CA SER A 33 -13.83 -5.15 13.03
C SER A 33 -13.82 -5.97 14.34
N LYS A 34 -14.95 -6.56 14.73
CA LYS A 34 -15.02 -7.47 15.89
C LYS A 34 -14.22 -8.76 15.73
N LYS A 35 -14.01 -9.21 14.48
CA LYS A 35 -13.25 -10.42 14.16
C LYS A 35 -11.77 -10.12 13.90
N MET A 36 -11.39 -8.85 13.91
CA MET A 36 -10.04 -8.42 13.60
C MET A 36 -9.05 -8.94 14.66
N PRO A 37 -7.93 -9.56 14.25
CA PRO A 37 -6.92 -9.99 15.21
C PRO A 37 -6.28 -8.78 15.89
N ALA A 38 -5.78 -8.97 17.12
CA ALA A 38 -5.10 -7.91 17.86
C ALA A 38 -3.82 -7.44 17.16
N VAL A 39 -3.12 -8.33 16.46
CA VAL A 39 -1.95 -7.99 15.64
C VAL A 39 -2.29 -8.26 14.19
N LEU A 40 -2.26 -7.22 13.37
CA LEU A 40 -2.47 -7.29 11.94
C LEU A 40 -1.14 -7.56 11.24
N GLN A 41 -1.10 -8.60 10.41
CA GLN A 41 0.01 -8.78 9.47
C GLN A 41 -0.21 -7.86 8.27
N VAL A 42 0.77 -7.02 7.98
CA VAL A 42 0.66 -5.96 6.97
C VAL A 42 1.79 -6.01 5.95
N ASN A 43 1.50 -5.54 4.74
CA ASN A 43 2.49 -5.20 3.73
C ASN A 43 2.35 -3.73 3.34
N LEU A 44 3.41 -3.13 2.82
CA LEU A 44 3.31 -1.85 2.12
C LEU A 44 2.87 -2.12 0.67
N LEU A 45 1.85 -1.40 0.25
CA LEU A 45 1.35 -1.41 -1.11
C LEU A 45 1.43 0.01 -1.65
N GLN A 46 2.20 0.19 -2.70
CA GLN A 46 2.35 1.50 -3.32
C GLN A 46 1.01 2.01 -3.84
N GLN A 47 0.72 3.30 -3.63
CA GLN A 47 -0.58 3.87 -3.98
C GLN A 47 -0.92 3.78 -5.47
N TRP A 48 0.05 3.79 -6.37
CA TRP A 48 -0.21 3.65 -7.81
C TRP A 48 -0.70 2.24 -8.18
N HIS A 49 -0.40 1.20 -7.40
CA HIS A 49 -1.02 -0.12 -7.59
C HIS A 49 -2.51 -0.13 -7.18
N LEU A 50 -2.95 0.85 -6.40
CA LEU A 50 -4.35 1.05 -6.01
C LEU A 50 -5.15 1.76 -7.11
N HIS A 51 -4.48 2.50 -8.01
CA HIS A 51 -5.11 3.40 -8.98
C HIS A 51 -6.08 2.71 -9.94
N SER A 52 -5.85 1.44 -10.32
CA SER A 52 -6.77 0.71 -11.21
C SER A 52 -8.02 0.16 -10.50
N HIS A 53 -8.05 0.14 -9.16
CA HIS A 53 -9.06 -0.61 -8.40
C HIS A 53 -9.76 0.17 -7.27
N ILE A 54 -9.19 1.25 -6.77
CA ILE A 54 -9.74 2.06 -5.66
C ILE A 54 -10.36 3.36 -6.15
N LEU A 55 -9.99 3.80 -7.35
CA LEU A 55 -10.27 5.13 -7.85
C LEU A 55 -11.18 5.05 -9.07
N GLN A 56 -12.43 4.64 -8.90
CA GLN A 56 -13.46 5.32 -9.70
C GLN A 56 -13.49 6.75 -9.16
N ASN A 57 -12.71 7.64 -9.78
CA ASN A 57 -12.57 9.07 -9.48
C ASN A 57 -11.53 9.55 -8.45
N GLY A 58 -10.59 8.72 -7.99
CA GLY A 58 -9.40 9.26 -7.33
C GLY A 58 -9.50 9.55 -5.83
N CYS A 59 -10.60 9.20 -5.16
CA CYS A 59 -10.86 9.67 -3.79
C CYS A 59 -11.32 8.53 -2.88
N LEU A 60 -10.56 8.24 -1.82
CA LEU A 60 -11.07 7.54 -0.64
C LEU A 60 -11.90 8.55 0.16
N ASP A 61 -13.23 8.40 0.16
CA ASP A 61 -14.11 9.26 0.94
C ASP A 61 -14.02 8.87 2.42
N LEU A 62 -14.08 9.87 3.30
CA LEU A 62 -14.20 9.69 4.75
C LEU A 62 -15.39 8.79 5.13
N HIS A 63 -16.45 8.80 4.33
CA HIS A 63 -17.64 7.98 4.56
C HIS A 63 -17.35 6.48 4.46
N ASP A 64 -16.28 6.09 3.77
CA ASP A 64 -15.87 4.69 3.64
C ASP A 64 -15.02 4.19 4.81
N ILE A 65 -14.54 5.09 5.68
CA ILE A 65 -13.72 4.73 6.84
C ILE A 65 -14.51 3.83 7.79
N ALA A 66 -13.99 2.63 8.00
CA ALA A 66 -14.52 1.66 8.94
C ALA A 66 -13.87 1.77 10.33
N LEU A 67 -12.60 2.17 10.37
CA LEU A 67 -11.78 2.21 11.57
C LEU A 67 -10.82 3.41 11.55
N TYR A 68 -10.64 4.02 12.71
CA TYR A 68 -9.54 4.93 12.98
C TYR A 68 -8.52 4.23 13.88
N PHE A 69 -7.24 4.36 13.55
CA PHE A 69 -6.15 3.88 14.38
C PHE A 69 -5.38 5.03 14.99
N PHE A 70 -5.18 4.93 16.30
CA PHE A 70 -4.46 5.93 17.10
C PHE A 70 -3.40 5.25 17.96
N PRO A 71 -2.25 5.87 18.19
CA PRO A 71 -1.37 5.46 19.27
C PRO A 71 -2.08 5.68 20.60
N VAL A 72 -1.85 4.82 21.59
CA VAL A 72 -2.16 5.17 22.98
C VAL A 72 -1.19 6.25 23.47
N ASP A 73 -1.58 6.94 24.54
CA ASP A 73 -0.76 8.00 25.17
C ASP A 73 0.44 7.42 25.94
N MET A 74 1.39 6.88 25.19
CA MET A 74 2.63 6.26 25.65
C MET A 74 3.74 6.61 24.65
N GLU A 75 4.91 7.01 25.15
CA GLU A 75 6.03 7.43 24.28
C GLU A 75 6.42 6.39 23.23
N ARG A 76 6.42 5.11 23.59
CA ARG A 76 6.73 4.01 22.67
C ARG A 76 5.71 3.90 21.56
N SER A 77 4.42 4.05 21.87
CA SER A 77 3.33 4.01 20.90
C SER A 77 3.43 5.17 19.92
N GLN A 78 3.66 6.39 20.42
CA GLN A 78 3.87 7.56 19.58
C GLN A 78 5.08 7.42 18.66
N ARG A 79 6.18 6.84 19.16
CA ARG A 79 7.36 6.53 18.34
C ARG A 79 7.05 5.54 17.23
N ASN A 80 6.29 4.48 17.52
CA ASN A 80 5.84 3.52 16.51
C ASN A 80 4.93 4.17 15.46
N TYR A 81 3.99 5.01 15.90
CA TYR A 81 3.11 5.79 15.02
C TYR A 81 3.90 6.68 14.07
N ASN A 82 4.82 7.50 14.59
CA ASN A 82 5.64 8.41 13.79
C ASN A 82 6.52 7.64 12.78
N LYS A 83 7.09 6.49 13.18
CA LYS A 83 7.85 5.62 12.27
C LYS A 83 6.99 5.13 11.10
N LEU A 84 5.77 4.67 11.37
CA LEU A 84 4.85 4.19 10.33
C LEU A 84 4.40 5.32 9.41
N LEU A 85 4.06 6.48 9.99
CA LEU A 85 3.69 7.67 9.23
C LEU A 85 4.80 8.07 8.25
N GLN A 86 6.05 8.14 8.75
CA GLN A 86 7.21 8.44 7.92
C GLN A 86 7.44 7.39 6.83
N LEU A 87 7.35 6.10 7.17
CA LEU A 87 7.54 4.99 6.24
C LEU A 87 6.52 5.04 5.08
N MET A 88 5.24 5.21 5.41
CA MET A 88 4.16 5.30 4.42
C MET A 88 4.25 6.57 3.56
N GLY A 89 4.64 7.70 4.17
CA GLY A 89 4.83 8.97 3.46
C GLY A 89 6.00 8.93 2.49
N MET A 90 7.17 8.42 2.94
CA MET A 90 8.37 8.31 2.10
C MET A 90 8.16 7.41 0.88
N GLU A 91 7.41 6.32 1.06
CA GLU A 91 7.16 5.36 -0.01
C GLU A 91 5.89 5.64 -0.82
N ASN A 92 5.15 6.71 -0.51
CA ASN A 92 3.81 6.97 -1.05
C ASN A 92 2.94 5.70 -1.10
N SER A 93 2.86 5.01 0.03
CA SER A 93 2.28 3.68 0.15
C SER A 93 1.20 3.61 1.22
N VAL A 94 0.34 2.60 1.13
CA VAL A 94 -0.63 2.24 2.18
C VAL A 94 -0.23 0.92 2.82
N MET A 95 -0.65 0.68 4.05
CA MET A 95 -0.57 -0.65 4.63
C MET A 95 -1.78 -1.48 4.18
N ILE A 96 -1.56 -2.74 3.83
CA ILE A 96 -2.62 -3.69 3.50
C ILE A 96 -2.52 -4.92 4.41
N SER A 97 -3.65 -5.33 4.97
CA SER A 97 -3.79 -6.58 5.73
C SER A 97 -4.87 -7.45 5.12
N TYR A 98 -4.67 -8.77 5.14
CA TYR A 98 -5.67 -9.75 4.71
C TYR A 98 -6.21 -10.48 5.94
N ILE A 99 -7.53 -10.51 6.07
CA ILE A 99 -8.27 -11.13 7.17
C ILE A 99 -9.37 -11.97 6.53
N ASP A 100 -9.18 -13.28 6.48
CA ASP A 100 -10.08 -14.21 5.78
C ASP A 100 -10.28 -13.80 4.29
N ASP A 101 -11.52 -13.56 3.87
CA ASP A 101 -11.91 -13.12 2.52
C ASP A 101 -11.92 -11.59 2.35
N LEU A 102 -11.40 -10.88 3.35
CA LEU A 102 -11.36 -9.43 3.40
C LEU A 102 -9.94 -8.91 3.34
N GLU A 103 -9.82 -7.74 2.78
CA GLU A 103 -8.64 -6.91 2.87
C GLU A 103 -8.99 -5.62 3.61
N LEU A 104 -8.05 -5.19 4.44
CA LEU A 104 -8.10 -3.96 5.19
C LEU A 104 -6.98 -3.07 4.65
N LEU A 105 -7.37 -1.98 4.01
CA LEU A 105 -6.45 -0.93 3.59
C LEU A 105 -6.34 0.10 4.70
N ILE A 106 -5.11 0.48 5.03
CA ILE A 106 -4.81 1.43 6.10
C ILE A 106 -3.94 2.54 5.51
N PHE A 107 -4.47 3.75 5.52
CA PHE A 107 -3.85 4.94 4.95
C PHE A 107 -3.67 6.02 6.01
N THR A 108 -2.76 6.96 5.78
CA THR A 108 -2.57 8.12 6.64
C THR A 108 -3.62 9.19 6.34
N SER A 109 -3.94 10.03 7.32
CA SER A 109 -4.87 11.14 7.11
C SER A 109 -4.44 12.08 5.98
N GLU A 110 -3.13 12.22 5.72
CA GLU A 110 -2.57 13.01 4.61
C GLU A 110 -2.91 12.44 3.23
N GLN A 111 -3.21 11.15 3.15
CA GLN A 111 -3.54 10.46 1.91
C GLN A 111 -5.04 10.58 1.56
N LEU A 112 -5.83 11.22 2.42
CA LEU A 112 -7.23 11.56 2.13
C LEU A 112 -7.32 12.79 1.23
N HIS A 113 -8.37 12.85 0.42
CA HIS A 113 -8.60 13.95 -0.50
C HIS A 113 -8.79 15.30 0.22
N ALA A 114 -8.29 16.38 -0.38
CA ALA A 114 -8.32 17.72 0.20
C ALA A 114 -9.74 18.18 0.60
N ASP A 115 -10.78 17.81 -0.17
CA ASP A 115 -12.17 18.17 0.14
C ASP A 115 -12.70 17.50 1.43
N SER A 116 -12.10 16.37 1.81
CA SER A 116 -12.39 15.68 3.06
C SER A 116 -11.68 16.30 4.27
N TRP A 117 -10.62 17.09 4.03
CA TRP A 117 -9.82 17.71 5.08
C TRP A 117 -10.62 18.72 5.92
N GLY A 118 -11.63 19.36 5.31
CA GLY A 118 -12.47 20.40 5.93
C GLY A 118 -13.06 20.00 7.29
N VAL A 119 -13.41 18.73 7.48
CA VAL A 119 -13.99 18.20 8.74
C VAL A 119 -12.95 18.10 9.86
N PHE A 120 -11.67 17.92 9.54
CA PHE A 120 -10.58 17.71 10.51
C PHE A 120 -9.70 18.96 10.73
N THR A 121 -9.88 20.01 9.92
CA THR A 121 -9.16 21.31 9.99
C THR A 121 -9.07 21.93 11.38
N GLY A 122 -10.06 21.72 12.25
CA GLY A 122 -10.05 22.27 13.61
C GLY A 122 -9.20 21.50 14.62
N SER A 123 -8.71 20.30 14.27
CA SER A 123 -8.12 19.38 15.25
C SER A 123 -6.64 19.08 15.06
N ASN A 124 -6.04 19.28 13.88
CA ASN A 124 -4.64 18.93 13.57
C ASN A 124 -4.22 17.51 14.03
N LYS A 125 -5.19 16.60 14.20
CA LYS A 125 -4.89 15.24 14.66
C LYS A 125 -4.72 14.34 13.46
N GLU A 126 -3.47 13.95 13.24
CA GLU A 126 -3.14 12.88 12.32
C GLU A 126 -3.73 11.56 12.84
N PHE A 127 -4.18 10.71 11.92
CA PHE A 127 -4.68 9.38 12.22
C PHE A 127 -4.39 8.43 11.07
N PHE A 128 -4.49 7.11 11.33
CA PHE A 128 -4.63 6.16 10.23
C PHE A 128 -6.10 5.77 10.03
N GLY A 129 -6.56 5.81 8.79
CA GLY A 129 -7.90 5.39 8.38
C GLY A 129 -7.89 3.98 7.80
N GLY A 130 -8.83 3.15 8.22
CA GLY A 130 -8.99 1.77 7.78
C GLY A 130 -10.26 1.58 6.96
N VAL A 131 -10.16 0.95 5.79
CA VAL A 131 -11.29 0.61 4.91
C VAL A 131 -11.27 -0.89 4.60
N PHE A 132 -12.42 -1.54 4.77
CA PHE A 132 -12.60 -2.96 4.41
C PHE A 132 -13.05 -3.11 2.97
N ARG A 133 -12.43 -4.03 2.24
CA ARG A 133 -12.83 -4.48 0.91
C ARG A 133 -12.92 -6.00 0.87
N ARG A 134 -13.79 -6.53 0.01
CA ARG A 134 -13.79 -7.95 -0.32
C ARG A 134 -12.69 -8.23 -1.33
N VAL A 135 -11.90 -9.26 -1.05
CA VAL A 135 -10.94 -9.78 -2.03
C VAL A 135 -11.74 -10.29 -3.22
N LYS A 136 -11.58 -9.67 -4.40
CA LYS A 136 -12.18 -10.23 -5.63
C LYS A 136 -11.37 -11.47 -6.00
N GLU A 137 -12.04 -12.59 -6.25
CA GLU A 137 -11.41 -13.90 -6.55
C GLU A 137 -10.44 -13.90 -7.75
N HIS A 138 -10.41 -12.82 -8.55
CA HIS A 138 -9.47 -12.63 -9.66
C HIS A 138 -8.19 -11.84 -9.34
N GLN A 139 -7.95 -11.46 -8.08
CA GLN A 139 -6.80 -10.65 -7.68
C GLN A 139 -5.90 -11.38 -6.68
N LYS A 140 -5.34 -12.50 -7.12
CA LYS A 140 -4.10 -12.99 -6.53
C LYS A 140 -3.00 -12.08 -7.10
N LEU A 141 -2.60 -11.04 -6.37
CA LEU A 141 -1.43 -10.23 -6.73
C LEU A 141 -0.25 -11.18 -7.01
N PRO A 142 0.51 -10.98 -8.10
CA PRO A 142 1.64 -11.83 -8.39
C PRO A 142 2.59 -11.76 -7.20
N SER A 143 2.87 -12.92 -6.61
CA SER A 143 3.93 -13.09 -5.62
C SER A 143 5.20 -12.48 -6.20
N LEU A 144 5.76 -11.47 -5.52
CA LEU A 144 7.11 -10.99 -5.80
C LEU A 144 8.09 -12.10 -5.44
N VAL A 145 8.31 -13.02 -6.38
CA VAL A 145 9.34 -14.04 -6.33
C VAL A 145 10.54 -13.47 -7.08
N SER A 146 11.54 -13.08 -6.28
CA SER A 146 12.98 -13.00 -6.52
C SER A 146 13.48 -12.80 -7.96
N CYS A 147 14.08 -11.64 -8.21
CA CYS A 147 15.10 -11.49 -9.26
C CYS A 147 16.35 -12.29 -8.85
N THR A 148 16.41 -13.58 -9.18
CA THR A 148 17.69 -14.26 -9.35
C THR A 148 18.24 -13.88 -10.72
N GLN A 149 19.19 -12.95 -10.73
CA GLN A 149 20.09 -12.75 -11.87
C GLN A 149 21.04 -13.94 -11.91
N ASP A 150 20.80 -14.84 -12.85
CA ASP A 150 21.81 -15.78 -13.31
C ASP A 150 21.78 -15.80 -14.84
N ALA A 151 22.84 -15.28 -15.43
CA ALA A 151 23.27 -15.50 -16.81
C ALA A 151 24.55 -14.69 -17.00
N GLY A 152 25.66 -15.22 -16.46
CA GLY A 152 26.93 -15.04 -17.14
C GLY A 152 26.91 -15.89 -18.41
N GLU A 153 27.25 -15.31 -19.54
CA GLU A 153 28.10 -15.93 -20.55
C GLU A 153 28.51 -14.86 -21.57
N ALA A 154 29.82 -14.66 -21.65
CA ALA A 154 30.48 -13.82 -22.63
C ALA A 154 30.71 -14.66 -23.89
N ASP A 155 30.40 -14.10 -25.06
CA ASP A 155 30.97 -14.60 -26.31
C ASP A 155 31.42 -13.42 -27.18
N ASP A 156 32.72 -13.47 -27.48
CA ASP A 156 33.53 -12.60 -28.31
C ASP A 156 33.56 -13.18 -29.74
N MET A 157 33.26 -12.38 -30.78
CA MET A 157 33.72 -12.70 -32.14
C MET A 157 33.67 -11.52 -33.13
N VAL A 158 34.83 -10.87 -33.24
CA VAL A 158 35.57 -10.37 -34.41
C VAL A 158 34.91 -10.22 -35.81
N SER A 159 35.09 -8.99 -36.34
CA SER A 159 35.48 -8.52 -37.69
C SER A 159 35.16 -9.36 -38.96
N GLY A 160 34.41 -8.74 -39.87
CA GLY A 160 34.33 -9.13 -41.29
C GLY A 160 33.90 -7.98 -42.19
N LYS A 161 34.88 -7.39 -42.89
CA LYS A 161 34.73 -6.33 -43.91
C LYS A 161 34.42 -6.98 -45.27
N MET A 162 33.45 -6.46 -46.03
CA MET A 162 33.35 -6.71 -47.48
C MET A 162 32.87 -5.45 -48.20
N VAL A 163 33.71 -4.96 -49.10
CA VAL A 163 33.49 -3.86 -50.04
C VAL A 163 32.83 -4.41 -51.30
N GLY A 164 31.87 -3.69 -51.88
CA GLY A 164 31.33 -3.99 -53.21
C GLY A 164 30.60 -2.80 -53.80
N ILE A 165 31.30 -2.03 -54.62
CA ILE A 165 30.80 -0.88 -55.39
C ILE A 165 30.24 -1.41 -56.71
N SER A 166 29.11 -0.92 -57.18
CA SER A 166 28.77 -0.90 -58.62
C SER A 166 27.75 0.22 -58.91
N ASN A 167 28.26 1.28 -59.54
CA ASN A 167 27.48 2.27 -60.28
C ASN A 167 27.10 1.67 -61.65
N MET A 168 25.87 1.85 -62.13
CA MET A 168 25.64 2.30 -63.52
C MET A 168 24.17 2.68 -63.79
N ALA A 169 24.05 3.71 -64.63
CA ALA A 169 22.88 4.39 -65.17
C ALA A 169 21.86 3.51 -65.92
N LEU A 170 20.61 4.00 -66.07
CA LEU A 170 20.11 4.70 -67.28
C LEU A 170 18.58 4.50 -67.49
N SER A 171 17.89 5.63 -67.68
CA SER A 171 16.65 5.92 -68.45
C SER A 171 15.41 5.02 -68.40
N LYS A 172 14.26 5.65 -68.09
CA LYS A 172 13.36 6.21 -69.13
C LYS A 172 12.51 7.34 -68.57
#